data_AF-A0A699ZIN2-F1
#
_entry.id   AF-A0A699ZIN2-F1
#
_cell.length_a   1.000
_cell.length_b   1.000
_cell.length_c   1.000
_cell.angle_alpha   90.00
_cell.angle_beta   90.00
_cell.angle_gamma   90.00
#
_symmetry.space_group_name_H-M   'P 1'
#
loop_
_entity.id
_entity.type
_entity.pdbx_description
1 polymer ?
#
loop_
_entity_poly.entity_id
_entity_poly.type
_entity_poly.pdbx_seq_one_letter_code
_entity_poly.pdbx_strand_id
1 'polypeptide(L)'
;MWRCIDLHRRLPNGGAPQQASRWTPATLEEAYQRCGQVTSEFAKTFYLGTQLMTPIQAKSIWAIYVWCRRTDELVDGPNANKITPKARHTPLLSCRPQN
;
A
#
# COMPACT_ATOMS: atom_id res chain seq x y z
N MET A 1 -14.27 -1.37 22.00
CA MET A 1 -13.80 -2.63 22.63
C MET A 1 -14.84 -3.74 22.52
N TRP A 2 -16.06 -3.54 23.03
CA TRP A 2 -17.15 -4.55 22.99
C TRP A 2 -17.62 -4.98 21.59
N ARG A 3 -17.68 -4.06 20.61
CA ARG A 3 -18.07 -4.40 19.22
C ARG A 3 -17.19 -5.44 18.55
N CYS A 4 -15.88 -5.48 18.88
CA CYS A 4 -14.95 -6.41 18.27
C CYS A 4 -15.11 -7.84 18.83
N ILE A 5 -15.48 -7.95 20.11
CA ILE A 5 -15.72 -9.22 20.80
C ILE A 5 -17.01 -9.87 20.28
N ASP A 6 -18.08 -9.09 20.11
CA ASP A 6 -19.33 -9.56 19.53
C ASP A 6 -19.18 -10.01 18.07
N LEU A 7 -18.33 -9.33 17.30
CA LEU A 7 -18.09 -9.69 15.89
C LEU A 7 -17.39 -11.04 15.75
N HIS A 8 -16.39 -11.31 16.60
CA HIS A 8 -15.68 -12.59 16.61
C HIS A 8 -16.60 -13.75 17.03
N ARG A 9 -17.51 -13.50 17.98
CA ARG A 9 -18.48 -14.50 18.46
C ARG A 9 -19.59 -14.80 17.44
N ARG A 10 -19.94 -13.85 16.56
CA ARG A 10 -20.95 -14.02 15.50
C ARG A 10 -20.43 -14.70 14.24
N LEU A 11 -19.11 -14.70 14.01
CA LEU A 11 -18.48 -15.31 12.84
C LEU A 11 -17.28 -16.17 13.26
N PRO A 12 -17.51 -17.35 13.86
CA PRO A 12 -16.43 -18.22 14.34
C PRO A 12 -15.48 -18.68 13.21
N ASN A 13 -15.94 -18.64 11.96
CA ASN A 13 -15.18 -19.02 10.77
C ASN A 13 -14.76 -17.82 9.89
N GLY A 14 -14.74 -16.59 10.43
CA GLY A 14 -14.18 -15.44 9.71
C GLY A 14 -14.94 -15.01 8.44
N GLY A 15 -16.25 -15.23 8.39
CA GLY A 15 -17.14 -14.86 7.28
C GLY A 15 -17.38 -13.35 7.12
N ALA A 16 -16.35 -12.52 7.23
CA ALA A 16 -16.43 -11.18 6.68
C ALA A 16 -16.61 -11.33 5.16
N PRO A 17 -17.54 -10.58 4.53
CA PRO A 17 -17.65 -10.61 3.08
C PRO A 17 -16.29 -10.22 2.51
N GLN A 18 -15.65 -11.17 1.84
CA GLN A 18 -14.42 -10.96 1.11
C GLN A 18 -14.79 -9.97 0.00
N GLN A 19 -14.58 -8.68 0.24
CA GLN A 19 -14.85 -7.66 -0.76
C GLN A 19 -14.07 -8.05 -2.00
N ALA A 20 -14.78 -8.28 -3.11
CA ALA A 20 -14.15 -8.61 -4.37
C ALA A 20 -13.13 -7.51 -4.67
N SER A 21 -11.85 -7.87 -4.64
CA SER A 21 -10.79 -6.95 -5.03
C SER A 21 -11.11 -6.49 -6.45
N ARG A 22 -11.24 -5.18 -6.64
CA ARG A 22 -11.35 -4.60 -8.00
C ARG A 22 -10.13 -4.90 -8.87
N TRP A 23 -9.05 -5.38 -8.26
CA TRP A 23 -7.78 -5.70 -8.91
C TRP A 23 -7.66 -7.19 -9.19
N THR A 24 -7.26 -7.52 -10.42
CA THR A 24 -6.96 -8.90 -10.80
C THR A 24 -5.62 -9.33 -10.20
N PRO A 25 -5.40 -10.63 -9.95
CA PRO A 25 -4.12 -11.12 -9.44
C PRO A 25 -2.92 -10.72 -10.31
N ALA A 26 -3.10 -10.69 -11.65
CA ALA A 26 -2.07 -10.25 -12.58
C ALA A 26 -1.72 -8.76 -12.39
N THR A 27 -2.71 -7.88 -12.26
CA THR A 27 -2.47 -6.45 -12.01
C THR A 27 -1.80 -6.19 -10.66
N LEU A 28 -2.11 -7.00 -9.63
CA LEU A 28 -1.45 -6.92 -8.33
C LEU A 28 0.01 -7.35 -8.42
N GLU A 29 0.29 -8.45 -9.13
CA GLU A 29 1.66 -8.93 -9.32
C GLU A 29 2.52 -7.91 -10.07
N GLU A 30 1.99 -7.33 -11.15
CA GLU A 30 2.66 -6.25 -11.89
C GLU A 30 2.96 -5.05 -10.98
N ALA A 31 2.00 -4.65 -10.15
CA ALA A 31 2.20 -3.57 -9.19
C ALA A 31 3.31 -3.88 -8.19
N TYR A 32 3.37 -5.11 -7.65
CA TYR A 32 4.45 -5.54 -6.75
C TYR A 32 5.81 -5.58 -7.44
N GLN A 33 5.89 -6.03 -8.70
CA GLN A 33 7.12 -6.01 -9.47
C GLN A 33 7.63 -4.59 -9.68
N ARG A 34 6.74 -3.66 -10.02
CA ARG A 34 7.09 -2.25 -10.14
C ARG A 34 7.56 -1.66 -8.82
N CYS A 35 6.93 -2.03 -7.70
CA CYS A 35 7.42 -1.62 -6.38
C CYS A 35 8.83 -2.16 -6.08
N GLY A 36 9.12 -3.39 -6.50
CA GLY A 36 10.46 -3.98 -6.42
C GLY A 36 11.51 -3.20 -7.22
N GLN A 37 11.20 -2.82 -8.46
CA GLN A 37 12.09 -2.01 -9.31
C GLN A 37 12.44 -0.67 -8.65
N VAL A 38 11.43 0.07 -8.20
CA VAL A 38 11.61 1.37 -7.50
C VAL A 38 12.45 1.17 -6.23
N THR A 39 12.16 0.13 -5.44
CA THR A 39 12.92 -0.13 -4.20
C THR A 39 14.38 -0.47 -4.51
N SER A 40 14.65 -1.23 -5.57
CA SER A 40 16.01 -1.57 -6.01
C SER A 40 16.82 -0.35 -6.48
N GLU A 41 16.15 0.63 -7.08
CA GLU A 41 16.76 1.86 -7.60
C GLU A 41 17.13 2.83 -6.47
N PHE A 42 16.17 3.09 -5.56
CA PHE A 42 16.28 4.13 -4.55
C PHE A 42 16.76 3.64 -3.17
N ALA A 43 16.68 2.33 -2.88
CA ALA A 43 16.99 1.76 -1.56
C ALA A 43 17.87 0.52 -1.63
N LYS A 44 19.05 0.62 -2.25
CA LYS A 44 19.93 -0.53 -2.58
C LYS A 44 20.26 -1.46 -1.40
N THR A 45 20.64 -0.90 -0.24
CA THR A 45 20.96 -1.69 0.95
C THR A 45 19.73 -2.38 1.53
N PHE A 46 18.61 -1.66 1.57
CA PHE A 46 17.33 -2.18 2.02
C PHE A 46 16.80 -3.29 1.10
N TYR A 47 16.86 -3.07 -0.21
CA TYR A 47 16.48 -4.03 -1.24
C TYR A 47 17.33 -5.30 -1.12
N LEU A 48 18.65 -5.18 -0.94
CA LEU A 48 19.51 -6.32 -0.68
C LEU A 48 19.10 -7.08 0.60
N GLY A 49 18.76 -6.37 1.67
CA GLY A 49 18.23 -6.98 2.90
C GLY A 49 16.93 -7.76 2.67
N THR A 50 16.04 -7.26 1.80
CA THR A 50 14.80 -7.98 1.47
C THR A 50 15.02 -9.28 0.68
N GLN A 51 16.18 -9.48 0.05
CA GLN A 51 16.51 -10.74 -0.64
C GLN A 51 16.69 -11.92 0.34
N LEU A 52 16.90 -11.64 1.63
CA LEU A 52 16.98 -12.67 2.68
C LEU A 52 15.60 -13.10 3.21
N MET A 53 14.52 -12.46 2.74
CA MET A 53 13.15 -12.71 3.20
C MET A 53 12.38 -13.64 2.27
N THR A 54 11.22 -14.11 2.71
CA THR A 54 10.30 -14.83 1.82
C THR A 54 9.75 -13.87 0.75
N PRO A 55 9.41 -14.37 -0.47
CA PRO A 55 8.98 -13.51 -1.57
C PRO A 55 7.71 -12.71 -1.23
N ILE A 56 6.81 -13.26 -0.41
CA ILE A 56 5.59 -12.58 0.03
C ILE A 56 5.92 -11.42 0.96
N GLN A 57 6.86 -11.61 1.89
CA GLN A 57 7.30 -10.55 2.80
C GLN A 57 8.05 -9.45 2.05
N ALA A 58 8.96 -9.81 1.14
CA ALA A 58 9.71 -8.86 0.33
C ALA A 58 8.77 -7.97 -0.50
N LYS A 59 7.81 -8.56 -1.22
CA LYS A 59 6.77 -7.82 -1.97
C LYS A 59 5.98 -6.85 -1.10
N SER A 60 5.59 -7.29 0.10
CA SER A 60 4.84 -6.46 1.05
C SER A 60 5.66 -5.24 1.49
N ILE A 61 6.94 -5.46 1.78
CA ILE A 61 7.87 -4.41 2.21
C ILE A 61 8.15 -3.40 1.09
N TRP A 62 8.35 -3.86 -0.16
CA TRP A 62 8.54 -2.98 -1.30
C TRP A 62 7.35 -2.04 -1.50
N ALA A 63 6.13 -2.55 -1.36
CA ALA A 63 4.92 -1.73 -1.45
C ALA A 63 4.86 -0.64 -0.37
N ILE A 64 5.24 -0.97 0.87
CA ILE A 64 5.30 0.00 1.99
C ILE A 64 6.35 1.07 1.70
N TYR A 65 7.56 0.67 1.29
CA TYR A 65 8.64 1.62 0.97
C TYR A 65 8.22 2.62 -0.10
N VAL A 66 7.63 2.14 -1.20
CA VAL A 66 7.19 3.00 -2.31
C VAL A 66 6.05 3.93 -1.88
N TRP A 67 5.13 3.46 -1.03
CA TRP A 67 4.09 4.33 -0.47
C TRP A 67 4.71 5.46 0.36
N CYS A 68 5.57 5.13 1.32
CA CYS A 68 6.25 6.11 2.16
C CYS A 68 7.01 7.14 1.32
N ARG A 69 7.78 6.69 0.33
CA ARG A 69 8.56 7.58 -0.54
C ARG A 69 7.68 8.52 -1.37
N ARG A 70 6.52 8.07 -1.84
CA ARG A 70 5.57 8.92 -2.58
C ARG A 70 4.87 9.93 -1.68
N THR A 71 4.61 9.57 -0.42
CA THR A 71 4.02 10.49 0.55
C THR A 71 5.01 11.51 1.09
N ASP A 72 6.29 11.14 1.17
CA ASP A 72 7.39 12.01 1.56
C ASP A 72 7.47 13.25 0.66
N GLU A 73 7.41 13.05 -0.66
CA GLU A 73 7.38 14.14 -1.66
C GLU A 73 6.17 15.09 -1.50
N LEU A 74 5.08 14.64 -0.88
CA LEU A 74 3.93 15.51 -0.58
C LEU A 74 4.22 16.39 0.64
N VAL A 75 4.93 15.87 1.65
CA VAL A 75 5.20 16.56 2.92
C VAL A 75 6.46 17.42 2.83
N ASP A 76 7.47 16.98 2.09
CA ASP A 76 8.81 17.58 2.05
C ASP A 76 9.18 18.16 0.67
N GLY A 77 8.34 17.98 -0.35
CA GLY A 77 8.57 18.53 -1.69
C GLY A 77 8.37 20.06 -1.76
N PRO A 78 8.89 20.74 -2.80
CA PRO A 78 8.82 22.20 -2.95
C PRO A 78 7.38 22.77 -3.07
N ASN A 79 6.37 21.91 -3.19
CA ASN A 79 4.95 22.26 -3.19
C ASN A 79 4.22 21.89 -1.88
N ALA A 80 4.92 21.43 -0.84
CA ALA A 80 4.33 21.04 0.45
C ALA A 80 3.49 22.17 1.09
N ASN A 81 3.87 23.43 0.85
CA ASN A 81 3.15 24.60 1.34
C ASN A 81 1.81 24.88 0.62
N LYS A 82 1.49 24.16 -0.48
CA LYS A 82 0.25 24.33 -1.25
C LYS A 82 -0.83 23.30 -0.90
N ILE A 83 -0.57 22.39 0.04
CA ILE A 83 -1.54 21.36 0.41
C ILE A 83 -2.65 21.99 1.26
N THR A 84 -3.70 22.47 0.60
CA THR A 84 -4.93 22.92 1.28
C THR A 84 -5.52 21.81 2.16
N PRO A 85 -6.08 22.13 3.34
CA PRO A 85 -6.59 21.15 4.32
C PRO A 85 -7.61 20.13 3.79
N LYS A 86 -8.31 20.44 2.69
CA LYS A 86 -9.28 19.53 2.05
C LYS A 86 -8.65 18.23 1.52
N ALA A 87 -7.35 18.24 1.19
CA ALA A 87 -6.65 17.03 0.75
C ALA A 87 -6.41 16.02 1.88
N ARG A 88 -6.45 16.46 3.16
CA ARG A 88 -6.22 15.57 4.32
C ARG A 88 -7.37 14.61 4.63
N HIS A 89 -8.58 14.93 4.19
CA HIS A 89 -9.78 14.09 4.42
C HIS A 89 -10.27 13.38 3.16
N THR A 90 -9.56 13.55 2.03
CA THR A 90 -9.92 12.85 0.79
C THR A 90 -9.20 11.49 0.81
N PRO A 91 -9.91 10.35 0.68
CA PRO A 91 -9.26 9.06 0.60
C PRO A 91 -8.31 9.09 -0.60
N LEU A 92 -7.05 8.74 -0.35
CA LEU A 92 -5.97 8.72 -1.32
C LEU A 92 -6.44 8.14 -2.65
N LEU A 93 -6.26 8.93 -3.71
CA LEU A 93 -6.16 8.47 -5.08
C LEU A 93 -7.42 7.72 -5.56
N SER A 94 -8.41 8.51 -5.98
CA SER A 94 -9.24 8.16 -7.13
C SER A 94 -8.33 7.67 -8.26
N CYS A 95 -8.14 6.35 -8.37
CA CYS A 95 -7.81 5.69 -9.62
C CYS A 95 -8.94 6.04 -10.62
N ARG A 96 -8.84 7.18 -11.30
CA ARG A 96 -9.56 7.36 -12.56
C ARG A 96 -8.76 6.60 -13.62
N PRO A 97 -9.37 5.66 -14.36
CA PRO A 97 -8.78 5.23 -15.61
C PRO A 97 -8.80 6.43 -16.55
N GLN A 98 -7.64 6.81 -17.07
CA GLN A 98 -7.57 7.73 -18.20
C GLN A 98 -7.93 6.89 -19.43
N ASN A 99 -9.08 7.22 -20.03
CA ASN A 99 -9.43 6.88 -21.41
C ASN A 99 -8.96 8.04 -22.30
#